data_AF-A0AB74CIG6-F1
#
_entry.id   AF-A0AB74CIG6-F1
#
_cell.length_a   1.000
_cell.length_b   1.000
_cell.length_c   1.000
_cell.angle_alpha   90.00
_cell.angle_beta   90.00
_cell.angle_gamma   90.00
#
_symmetry.space_group_name_H-M   'P 1'
#
loop_
_entity.id
_entity.type
_entity.pdbx_description
1 polymer ?
#
loop_
_entity_poly.entity_id
_entity_poly.type
_entity_poly.pdbx_seq_one_letter_code
_entity_poly.pdbx_strand_id
1 'polypeptide(L)'
;MSSPRPTKPARANLTGDAHVTHLTEASTAQPGNGTINSEEVLRLVDQLSHDQLCDIVIKAAEAHSDVATHIHNTIEEMREKERNRVINFDSLSKSVWYSINVAHRKLKGSRQYDVAGDVWYETRLNGLSALRKIGKTICLSDNDVVGHEVQKQFQSDHCLEEAMIEILSTMSEDERRTIREEESSEEGLWLKLLELDDLAYDLCLFERLNEVLDLINPPRECDDAFDGEDSEDEEGSEYFGEEGEDEEEENSDEYDVQDYDNPVHQPWITDSSNGNHHVFQV
;
A
#
# COMPACT_ATOMS: atom_id res chain seq x y z
N MET A 1 -19.71 32.55 55.60
CA MET A 1 -19.95 33.88 55.01
C MET A 1 -18.62 34.51 54.65
N SER A 2 -18.58 35.25 53.54
CA SER A 2 -17.50 36.13 53.06
C SER A 2 -16.46 35.53 52.09
N SER A 3 -16.82 35.55 50.80
CA SER A 3 -15.90 35.71 49.67
C SER A 3 -15.40 37.16 49.56
N PRO A 4 -14.19 37.41 49.00
CA PRO A 4 -13.86 38.70 48.41
C PRO A 4 -13.80 38.62 46.86
N ARG A 5 -14.36 39.65 46.24
CA ARG A 5 -14.55 39.87 44.79
C ARG A 5 -13.24 40.26 44.06
N PRO A 6 -13.18 40.06 42.72
CA PRO A 6 -12.15 40.64 41.87
C PRO A 6 -12.47 42.12 41.53
N THR A 7 -11.46 42.99 41.64
CA THR A 7 -11.52 44.42 41.30
C THR A 7 -11.05 44.68 39.87
N LYS A 8 -11.96 45.17 39.01
CA LYS A 8 -11.67 46.01 37.83
C LYS A 8 -11.78 47.48 38.23
N PRO A 9 -10.91 48.35 37.71
CA PRO A 9 -11.37 49.43 36.81
C PRO A 9 -10.31 49.67 35.69
N ALA A 10 -10.47 50.44 34.61
CA ALA A 10 -11.38 51.52 34.27
C ALA A 10 -11.52 51.58 32.73
N ARG A 11 -12.65 52.14 32.29
CA ARG A 11 -12.94 52.53 30.91
C ARG A 11 -12.68 54.03 30.81
N ALA A 12 -11.97 54.50 29.78
CA ALA A 12 -11.95 55.91 29.40
C ALA A 12 -12.10 56.00 27.87
N ASN A 13 -13.22 56.60 27.45
CA ASN A 13 -13.43 57.14 26.11
C ASN A 13 -12.81 58.55 26.05
N LEU A 14 -12.41 58.99 24.85
CA LEU A 14 -12.42 60.38 24.32
C LEU A 14 -11.75 60.30 22.93
N THR A 15 -12.51 60.19 21.84
CA THR A 15 -13.06 61.31 21.04
C THR A 15 -11.98 62.28 20.57
N GLY A 16 -11.68 62.21 19.28
CA GLY A 16 -10.82 63.14 18.56
C GLY A 16 -11.14 63.08 17.07
N ASP A 17 -12.30 63.65 16.71
CA ASP A 17 -12.67 63.95 15.33
C ASP A 17 -11.66 64.94 14.72
N ALA A 18 -11.17 64.61 13.53
CA ALA A 18 -10.63 65.59 12.60
C ALA A 18 -11.14 65.26 11.20
N HIS A 19 -12.35 65.73 10.90
CA HIS A 19 -12.82 65.89 9.53
C HIS A 19 -12.11 67.07 8.88
N VAL A 20 -11.39 66.83 7.78
CA VAL A 20 -11.28 67.79 6.67
C VAL A 20 -11.52 67.04 5.37
N THR A 21 -12.45 67.60 4.61
CA THR A 21 -13.13 67.13 3.40
C THR A 21 -12.39 67.48 2.09
N HIS A 22 -12.61 66.63 1.07
CA HIS A 22 -12.73 66.95 -0.38
C HIS A 22 -11.45 67.48 -1.10
N LEU A 23 -11.00 67.08 -2.30
CA LEU A 23 -11.40 66.28 -3.48
C LEU A 23 -10.06 65.82 -4.11
N THR A 24 -9.91 64.78 -4.92
CA THR A 24 -10.43 64.65 -6.29
C THR A 24 -9.94 63.30 -6.84
N GLU A 25 -10.75 62.72 -7.72
CA GLU A 25 -10.67 61.44 -8.42
C GLU A 25 -9.29 61.04 -8.99
N ALA A 26 -8.90 59.79 -8.76
CA ALA A 26 -8.19 58.97 -9.75
C ALA A 26 -8.43 57.48 -9.43
N SER A 27 -9.36 56.90 -10.18
CA SER A 27 -9.61 55.47 -10.27
C SER A 27 -8.31 54.74 -10.66
N THR A 28 -7.80 53.87 -9.80
CA THR A 28 -6.99 52.71 -10.22
C THR A 28 -7.38 51.52 -9.36
N ALA A 29 -7.70 50.44 -10.07
CA ALA A 29 -8.38 49.27 -9.57
C ALA A 29 -7.58 48.54 -8.50
N GLN A 30 -8.23 48.32 -7.37
CA GLN A 30 -7.92 47.26 -6.43
C GLN A 30 -8.25 45.93 -7.14
N PRO A 31 -7.35 44.94 -7.21
CA PRO A 31 -7.73 43.62 -7.71
C PRO A 31 -8.73 43.05 -6.72
N GLY A 32 -9.93 42.79 -7.23
CA GLY A 32 -11.03 42.23 -6.44
C GLY A 32 -10.63 40.88 -5.86
N ASN A 33 -11.15 40.62 -4.66
CA ASN A 33 -11.38 39.28 -4.15
C ASN A 33 -12.18 38.49 -5.18
N GLY A 34 -11.51 37.89 -6.15
CA GLY A 34 -12.06 36.84 -6.98
C GLY A 34 -12.13 35.61 -6.11
N THR A 35 -13.33 35.21 -5.70
CA THR A 35 -13.58 33.90 -5.14
C THR A 35 -12.98 32.89 -6.12
N ILE A 36 -11.85 32.28 -5.74
CA ILE A 36 -11.18 31.28 -6.57
C ILE A 36 -12.22 30.19 -6.80
N ASN A 37 -12.64 30.00 -8.05
CA ASN A 37 -13.58 28.94 -8.40
C ASN A 37 -12.82 27.62 -8.30
N SER A 38 -12.93 26.93 -7.16
CA SER A 38 -12.22 25.68 -6.89
C SER A 38 -12.45 24.62 -7.97
N GLU A 39 -13.62 24.63 -8.60
CA GLU A 39 -13.98 23.67 -9.65
C GLU A 39 -13.23 23.94 -10.96
N GLU A 40 -13.00 25.22 -11.30
CA GLU A 40 -12.17 25.59 -12.45
C GLU A 40 -10.69 25.28 -12.19
N VAL A 41 -10.21 25.54 -10.97
CA VAL A 41 -8.84 25.20 -10.57
C VAL A 41 -8.60 23.69 -10.65
N LEU A 42 -9.55 22.87 -10.20
CA LEU A 42 -9.45 21.40 -10.31
C LEU A 42 -9.33 20.95 -11.77
N ARG A 43 -10.17 21.48 -12.68
CA ARG A 43 -10.07 21.12 -14.11
C ARG A 43 -8.74 21.51 -14.75
N LEU A 44 -8.11 22.59 -14.27
CA LEU A 44 -6.79 23.00 -14.74
C LEU A 44 -5.69 22.12 -14.15
N VAL A 45 -5.82 21.73 -12.88
CA VAL A 45 -4.89 20.79 -12.22
C VAL A 45 -4.91 19.44 -12.92
N ASP A 46 -6.08 18.92 -13.29
CA ASP A 46 -6.22 17.63 -14.00
C ASP A 46 -5.55 17.62 -15.40
N GLN A 47 -5.26 18.78 -15.98
CA GLN A 47 -4.58 18.90 -17.27
C GLN A 47 -3.05 18.98 -17.15
N LEU A 48 -2.52 19.16 -15.94
CA LEU A 48 -1.09 19.24 -15.70
C LEU A 48 -0.48 17.84 -15.62
N SER A 49 0.74 17.68 -16.12
CA SER A 49 1.54 16.49 -15.81
C SER A 49 1.98 16.50 -14.35
N HIS A 50 2.36 15.34 -13.83
CA HIS A 50 2.89 15.21 -12.46
C HIS A 50 4.06 16.18 -12.20
N ASP A 51 5.03 16.23 -13.11
CA ASP A 51 6.21 17.12 -12.99
C ASP A 51 5.81 18.61 -12.96
N GLN A 52 4.87 19.01 -13.80
CA GLN A 52 4.38 20.40 -13.82
C GLN A 52 3.68 20.75 -12.50
N LEU A 53 2.91 19.81 -11.95
CA LEU A 53 2.25 19.98 -10.66
C LEU A 53 3.27 20.09 -9.53
N CYS A 54 4.29 19.22 -9.49
CA CYS A 54 5.39 19.28 -8.53
C CYS A 54 6.11 20.64 -8.58
N ASP A 55 6.48 21.11 -9.77
CA ASP A 55 7.13 22.41 -9.97
C ASP A 55 6.29 23.58 -9.45
N ILE A 56 4.98 23.56 -9.68
CA ILE A 56 4.06 24.60 -9.21
C ILE A 56 3.96 24.57 -7.69
N VAL A 57 3.81 23.38 -7.09
CA VAL A 57 3.71 23.21 -5.64
C VAL A 57 5.00 23.66 -4.95
N ILE A 58 6.17 23.33 -5.50
CA ILE A 58 7.48 23.78 -5.00
C ILE A 58 7.56 25.31 -5.02
N LYS A 59 7.28 25.94 -6.17
CA LYS A 59 7.32 27.41 -6.29
C LYS A 59 6.32 28.09 -5.35
N ALA A 60 5.15 27.50 -5.16
CA ALA A 60 4.15 27.99 -4.23
C ALA A 60 4.63 27.89 -2.77
N ALA A 61 5.24 26.77 -2.38
CA ALA A 61 5.81 26.58 -1.05
C ALA A 61 7.00 27.51 -0.76
N GLU A 62 7.83 27.80 -1.76
CA GLU A 62 8.94 28.77 -1.66
C GLU A 62 8.44 30.21 -1.49
N ALA A 63 7.37 30.58 -2.21
CA ALA A 63 6.78 31.92 -2.13
C ALA A 63 5.92 32.12 -0.86
N HIS A 64 5.32 31.05 -0.35
CA HIS A 64 4.27 31.09 0.66
C HIS A 64 4.49 30.00 1.73
N SER A 65 4.95 30.40 2.93
CA SER A 65 5.25 29.47 4.02
C SER A 65 4.02 28.72 4.55
N ASP A 66 2.82 29.29 4.38
CA ASP A 66 1.54 28.65 4.69
C ASP A 66 1.28 27.44 3.79
N VAL A 67 1.67 27.51 2.50
CA VAL A 67 1.59 26.36 1.58
C VAL A 67 2.55 25.26 2.03
N ALA A 68 3.79 25.60 2.38
CA ALA A 68 4.76 24.63 2.93
C ALA A 68 4.24 23.97 4.22
N THR A 69 3.68 24.78 5.14
CA THR A 69 3.08 24.28 6.38
C THR A 69 1.88 23.36 6.09
N HIS A 70 1.04 23.71 5.11
CA HIS A 70 -0.11 22.90 4.73
C HIS A 70 0.30 21.55 4.13
N ILE A 71 1.35 21.52 3.28
CA ILE A 71 1.93 20.29 2.75
C ILE A 71 2.43 19.41 3.91
N HIS A 72 3.25 19.96 4.80
CA HIS A 72 3.74 19.21 5.97
C HIS A 72 2.61 18.66 6.84
N ASN A 73 1.61 19.48 7.17
CA ASN A 73 0.47 19.03 7.98
C ASN A 73 -0.35 17.95 7.26
N THR A 74 -0.55 18.07 5.95
CA THR A 74 -1.29 17.07 5.17
C THR A 74 -0.55 15.72 5.17
N ILE A 75 0.76 15.74 4.96
CA ILE A 75 1.61 14.55 5.02
C ILE A 75 1.58 13.95 6.43
N GLU A 76 1.71 14.76 7.46
CA GLU A 76 1.66 14.28 8.85
C GLU A 76 0.28 13.72 9.23
N GLU A 77 -0.83 14.32 8.77
CA GLU A 77 -2.16 13.76 8.94
C GLU A 77 -2.31 12.41 8.24
N MET A 78 -1.73 12.25 7.04
CA MET A 78 -1.73 10.96 6.33
C MET A 78 -0.91 9.90 7.09
N ARG A 79 0.29 10.26 7.55
CA ARG A 79 1.15 9.36 8.35
C ARG A 79 0.50 8.99 9.68
N GLU A 80 -0.14 9.94 10.34
CA GLU A 80 -0.85 9.73 11.60
C GLU A 80 -2.05 8.79 11.44
N LYS A 81 -2.79 8.88 10.32
CA LYS A 81 -3.84 7.92 9.99
C LYS A 81 -3.27 6.51 9.83
N GLU A 82 -2.13 6.36 9.17
CA GLU A 82 -1.49 5.05 8.98
C GLU A 82 -0.91 4.50 10.29
N ARG A 83 -0.24 5.32 11.10
CA ARG A 83 0.28 4.95 12.43
C ARG A 83 -0.82 4.46 13.37
N ASN A 84 -1.98 5.14 13.37
CA ASN A 84 -3.10 4.78 14.24
C ASN A 84 -3.89 3.57 13.74
N ARG A 85 -3.57 3.05 12.56
CA ARG A 85 -4.25 1.86 12.04
C ARG A 85 -3.82 0.64 12.85
N VAL A 86 -4.76 0.06 13.59
CA VAL A 86 -4.54 -1.21 14.28
C VAL A 86 -4.27 -2.31 13.25
N ILE A 87 -3.06 -2.87 13.29
CA ILE A 87 -2.73 -4.06 12.51
C ILE A 87 -3.35 -5.27 13.21
N ASN A 88 -4.28 -5.93 12.52
CA ASN A 88 -4.93 -7.15 13.01
C ASN A 88 -4.89 -8.23 11.91
N PHE A 89 -4.33 -9.39 12.25
CA PHE A 89 -4.19 -10.54 11.35
C PHE A 89 -5.24 -11.63 11.57
N ASP A 90 -6.14 -11.44 12.52
CA ASP A 90 -7.18 -12.40 12.87
C ASP A 90 -8.10 -12.70 11.67
N SER A 91 -8.38 -11.71 10.82
CA SER A 91 -9.14 -11.93 9.58
C SER A 91 -8.40 -12.84 8.60
N LEU A 92 -7.09 -12.62 8.39
CA LEU A 92 -6.25 -13.46 7.52
C LEU A 92 -6.15 -14.88 8.08
N SER A 93 -5.88 -15.02 9.37
CA SER A 93 -5.81 -16.32 10.05
C SER A 93 -7.13 -17.08 9.97
N LYS A 94 -8.27 -16.41 10.21
CA LYS A 94 -9.60 -17.00 10.07
C LYS A 94 -9.92 -17.39 8.64
N SER A 95 -9.54 -16.58 7.67
CA SER A 95 -9.74 -16.87 6.25
C SER A 95 -8.96 -18.13 5.84
N VAL A 96 -7.66 -18.20 6.16
CA VAL A 96 -6.84 -19.39 5.90
C VAL A 96 -7.41 -20.62 6.62
N TRP A 97 -7.79 -20.48 7.89
CA TRP A 97 -8.42 -21.57 8.63
C TRP A 97 -9.71 -22.05 7.96
N TYR A 98 -10.56 -21.13 7.50
CA TYR A 98 -11.79 -21.47 6.79
C TYR A 98 -11.52 -22.16 5.46
N SER A 99 -10.56 -21.68 4.66
CA SER A 99 -10.18 -22.29 3.38
C SER A 99 -9.71 -23.74 3.60
N ILE A 100 -8.82 -23.96 4.56
CA ILE A 100 -8.27 -25.30 4.87
C ILE A 100 -9.35 -26.23 5.43
N ASN A 101 -10.17 -25.77 6.37
CA ASN A 101 -11.00 -26.67 7.18
C ASN A 101 -12.46 -26.75 6.74
N VAL A 102 -12.96 -25.77 5.98
CA VAL A 102 -14.40 -25.60 5.71
C VAL A 102 -14.71 -25.49 4.23
N ALA A 103 -14.06 -24.59 3.50
CA ALA A 103 -14.43 -24.21 2.14
C ALA A 103 -14.49 -25.40 1.17
N HIS A 104 -13.48 -26.28 1.23
CA HIS A 104 -13.27 -27.33 0.22
C HIS A 104 -13.64 -28.75 0.70
N ARG A 105 -14.33 -28.87 1.85
CA ARG A 105 -14.66 -30.16 2.47
C ARG A 105 -15.51 -31.11 1.61
N LYS A 106 -16.25 -30.56 0.64
CA LYS A 106 -17.15 -31.32 -0.25
C LYS A 106 -16.50 -31.69 -1.59
N LEU A 107 -15.29 -31.21 -1.86
CA LEU A 107 -14.58 -31.51 -3.09
C LEU A 107 -14.06 -32.96 -3.07
N LYS A 108 -13.92 -33.55 -4.26
CA LYS A 108 -13.24 -34.85 -4.43
C LYS A 108 -11.75 -34.69 -4.14
N GLY A 109 -11.10 -35.76 -3.66
CA GLY A 109 -9.72 -35.70 -3.16
C GLY A 109 -8.69 -35.10 -4.13
N SER A 110 -8.78 -35.36 -5.45
CA SER A 110 -7.89 -34.74 -6.44
C SER A 110 -8.06 -33.22 -6.49
N ARG A 111 -9.31 -32.74 -6.53
CA ARG A 111 -9.61 -31.30 -6.49
C ARG A 111 -9.23 -30.64 -5.17
N GLN A 112 -9.26 -31.38 -4.05
CA GLN A 112 -8.73 -30.87 -2.77
C GLN A 112 -7.22 -30.71 -2.80
N TYR A 113 -6.50 -31.56 -3.54
CA TYR A 113 -5.06 -31.45 -3.71
C TYR A 113 -4.68 -30.24 -4.57
N ASP A 114 -5.42 -30.01 -5.67
CA ASP A 114 -5.21 -28.84 -6.53
C ASP A 114 -5.38 -27.54 -5.73
N VAL A 115 -6.47 -27.42 -4.97
CA VAL A 115 -6.76 -26.25 -4.15
C VAL A 115 -5.80 -26.06 -2.96
N ALA A 116 -5.16 -27.14 -2.49
CA ALA A 116 -4.16 -27.02 -1.43
C ALA A 116 -2.94 -26.18 -1.88
N GLY A 117 -2.59 -26.22 -3.17
CA GLY A 117 -1.56 -25.36 -3.75
C GLY A 117 -1.94 -23.89 -3.68
N ASP A 118 -3.17 -23.55 -4.07
CA ASP A 118 -3.69 -22.17 -4.03
C ASP A 118 -3.71 -21.62 -2.59
N VAL A 119 -4.24 -22.39 -1.64
CA VAL A 119 -4.29 -21.98 -0.22
C VAL A 119 -2.88 -21.82 0.37
N TRP A 120 -1.93 -22.65 -0.06
CA TRP A 120 -0.53 -22.53 0.33
C TRP A 120 0.14 -21.26 -0.21
N TYR A 121 -0.10 -20.93 -1.48
CA TYR A 121 0.33 -19.67 -2.08
C TYR A 121 -0.27 -18.46 -1.36
N GLU A 122 -1.59 -18.44 -1.16
CA GLU A 122 -2.29 -17.35 -0.45
C GLU A 122 -1.74 -17.11 0.96
N THR A 123 -1.42 -18.18 1.69
CA THR A 123 -0.87 -18.08 3.05
C THR A 123 0.47 -17.33 3.05
N ARG A 124 1.34 -17.62 2.08
CA ARG A 124 2.66 -16.96 1.95
C ARG A 124 2.53 -15.51 1.50
N LEU A 125 1.63 -15.24 0.54
CA LEU A 125 1.34 -13.88 0.09
C LEU A 125 0.77 -13.00 1.22
N ASN A 126 -0.11 -13.56 2.04
CA ASN A 126 -0.66 -12.91 3.22
C ASN A 126 0.43 -12.63 4.28
N GLY A 127 1.34 -13.58 4.50
CA GLY A 127 2.49 -13.40 5.38
C GLY A 127 3.42 -12.27 4.91
N LEU A 128 3.75 -12.24 3.62
CA LEU A 128 4.59 -11.21 3.03
C LEU A 128 3.93 -9.82 3.11
N SER A 129 2.63 -9.75 2.80
CA SER A 129 1.82 -8.52 2.96
C SER A 129 1.76 -8.03 4.40
N ALA A 130 1.69 -8.94 5.37
CA ALA A 130 1.70 -8.61 6.79
C ALA A 130 3.05 -8.02 7.23
N LEU A 131 4.17 -8.69 6.87
CA LEU A 131 5.51 -8.21 7.16
C LEU A 131 5.76 -6.82 6.54
N ARG A 132 5.33 -6.61 5.29
CA ARG A 132 5.43 -5.31 4.62
C ARG A 132 4.71 -4.21 5.41
N LYS A 133 3.49 -4.49 5.90
CA LYS A 133 2.70 -3.53 6.70
C LYS A 133 3.35 -3.22 8.05
N ILE A 134 3.96 -4.22 8.68
CA ILE A 134 4.76 -4.03 9.91
C ILE A 134 5.96 -3.12 9.60
N GLY A 135 6.71 -3.40 8.53
CA GLY A 135 7.83 -2.57 8.08
C GLY A 135 7.43 -1.12 7.88
N LYS A 136 6.33 -0.87 7.15
CA LYS A 136 5.80 0.49 6.94
C LYS A 136 5.46 1.19 8.26
N THR A 137 4.89 0.45 9.22
CA THR A 137 4.56 1.01 10.54
C THR A 137 5.82 1.43 11.30
N ILE A 138 6.88 0.62 11.25
CA ILE A 138 8.17 0.94 11.86
C ILE A 138 8.76 2.21 11.23
N CYS A 139 8.81 2.30 9.90
CA CYS A 139 9.30 3.50 9.20
C CYS A 139 8.52 4.76 9.60
N LEU A 140 7.21 4.66 9.79
CA LEU A 140 6.36 5.81 10.14
C LEU A 140 6.34 6.14 11.64
N SER A 141 6.99 5.36 12.50
CA SER A 141 6.96 5.52 13.97
C SER A 141 8.06 6.47 14.48
N ASP A 142 7.96 7.77 14.18
CA ASP A 142 8.97 8.80 14.51
C ASP A 142 8.55 9.79 15.61
N ASN A 143 7.29 9.71 16.08
CA ASN A 143 6.69 10.73 16.94
C ASN A 143 6.95 10.58 18.45
N ASP A 144 7.48 9.44 18.89
CA ASP A 144 7.70 9.17 20.30
C ASP A 144 8.99 8.38 20.57
N VAL A 145 9.34 8.30 21.85
CA VAL A 145 10.57 7.61 22.30
C VAL A 145 10.51 6.13 21.95
N VAL A 146 9.32 5.52 21.99
CA VAL A 146 9.15 4.09 21.71
C VAL A 146 9.39 3.81 20.23
N GLY A 147 8.75 4.56 19.34
CA GLY A 147 8.94 4.45 17.89
C GLY A 147 10.39 4.65 17.50
N HIS A 148 11.04 5.68 18.04
CA HIS A 148 12.46 5.93 17.78
C HIS A 148 13.37 4.78 18.23
N GLU A 149 13.15 4.20 19.41
CA GLU A 149 13.95 3.07 19.89
C GLU A 149 13.67 1.80 19.07
N VAL A 150 12.43 1.58 18.63
CA VAL A 150 12.07 0.48 17.71
C VAL A 150 12.78 0.65 16.37
N GLN A 151 12.72 1.82 15.74
CA GLN A 151 13.44 2.11 14.50
C GLN A 151 14.93 1.81 14.66
N LYS A 152 15.55 2.33 15.73
CA LYS A 152 16.97 2.10 16.02
C LYS A 152 17.34 0.62 16.15
N GLN A 153 16.47 -0.20 16.75
CA GLN A 153 16.69 -1.64 16.82
C GLN A 153 16.76 -2.26 15.40
N PHE A 154 15.82 -1.89 14.53
CA PHE A 154 15.74 -2.36 13.14
C PHE A 154 16.78 -1.77 12.18
N GLN A 155 17.63 -0.84 12.63
CA GLN A 155 18.82 -0.43 11.87
C GLN A 155 19.90 -1.53 11.83
N SER A 156 19.88 -2.46 12.78
CA SER A 156 20.86 -3.55 12.87
C SER A 156 20.24 -4.95 12.93
N ASP A 157 18.93 -5.01 13.15
CA ASP A 157 18.18 -6.25 13.24
C ASP A 157 17.48 -6.53 11.91
N HIS A 158 17.91 -7.60 11.25
CA HIS A 158 17.41 -8.00 9.94
C HIS A 158 16.23 -8.98 10.00
N CYS A 159 15.64 -9.24 11.18
CA CYS A 159 14.65 -10.31 11.33
C CYS A 159 13.40 -10.16 10.43
N LEU A 160 13.00 -8.92 10.13
CA LEU A 160 11.87 -8.66 9.24
C LEU A 160 12.19 -9.08 7.80
N GLU A 161 13.39 -8.77 7.34
CA GLU A 161 13.88 -9.04 5.99
C GLU A 161 14.15 -10.53 5.81
N GLU A 162 14.77 -11.16 6.81
CA GLU A 162 14.97 -12.60 6.86
C GLU A 162 13.65 -13.36 6.75
N ALA A 163 12.62 -12.92 7.48
CA ALA A 163 11.31 -13.55 7.38
C ALA A 163 10.69 -13.39 5.98
N MET A 164 10.89 -12.24 5.32
CA MET A 164 10.43 -12.03 3.95
C MET A 164 11.19 -12.92 2.96
N ILE A 165 12.52 -12.98 3.08
CA ILE A 165 13.42 -13.81 2.28
C ILE A 165 13.08 -15.30 2.44
N GLU A 166 12.85 -15.77 3.67
CA GLU A 166 12.46 -17.14 3.97
C GLU A 166 11.14 -17.52 3.29
N ILE A 167 10.13 -16.65 3.37
CA ILE A 167 8.84 -16.87 2.68
C ILE A 167 9.07 -16.98 1.18
N LEU A 168 9.75 -16.00 0.57
CA LEU A 168 10.00 -15.94 -0.86
C LEU A 168 10.84 -17.11 -1.37
N SER A 169 11.81 -17.57 -0.58
CA SER A 169 12.67 -18.72 -0.92
C SER A 169 11.90 -20.04 -1.04
N THR A 170 10.71 -20.12 -0.43
CA THR A 170 9.81 -21.27 -0.62
C THR A 170 8.91 -21.12 -1.85
N MET A 171 8.76 -19.91 -2.40
CA MET A 171 7.88 -19.61 -3.53
C MET A 171 8.57 -19.99 -4.85
N SER A 172 7.79 -20.53 -5.79
CA SER A 172 8.29 -20.83 -7.13
C SER A 172 8.55 -19.54 -7.92
N GLU A 173 9.25 -19.65 -9.04
CA GLU A 173 9.45 -18.50 -9.93
C GLU A 173 8.13 -17.97 -10.51
N ASP A 174 7.17 -18.84 -10.83
CA ASP A 174 5.86 -18.43 -11.34
C ASP A 174 5.02 -17.72 -10.26
N GLU A 175 5.14 -18.16 -9.00
CA GLU A 175 4.50 -17.49 -7.87
C GLU A 175 5.10 -16.10 -7.62
N ARG A 176 6.43 -15.96 -7.70
CA ARG A 176 7.12 -14.67 -7.56
C ARG A 176 6.85 -13.75 -8.75
N ARG A 177 6.76 -14.31 -9.96
CA ARG A 177 6.32 -13.59 -11.16
C ARG A 177 4.92 -13.03 -10.99
N THR A 178 4.00 -13.81 -10.42
CA THR A 178 2.63 -13.36 -10.14
C THR A 178 2.63 -12.10 -9.25
N ILE A 179 3.48 -12.05 -8.23
CA ILE A 179 3.63 -10.86 -7.36
C ILE A 179 4.10 -9.64 -8.15
N ARG A 180 5.08 -9.83 -9.05
CA ARG A 180 5.70 -8.77 -9.85
C ARG A 180 4.76 -8.21 -10.93
N GLU A 181 4.01 -9.11 -11.59
CA GLU A 181 3.14 -8.79 -12.73
C GLU A 181 1.73 -8.36 -12.30
N GLU A 182 1.44 -8.34 -11.00
CA GLU A 182 0.21 -7.77 -10.45
C GLU A 182 0.23 -6.22 -10.55
N GLU A 183 0.21 -5.72 -11.79
CA GLU A 183 0.24 -4.29 -12.16
C GLU A 183 -1.15 -3.64 -12.11
N SER A 184 -2.23 -4.42 -12.04
CA SER A 184 -3.60 -3.92 -12.24
C SER A 184 -4.22 -3.21 -11.04
N SER A 185 -3.49 -3.00 -9.95
CA SER A 185 -4.01 -2.29 -8.77
C SER A 185 -2.91 -1.50 -8.08
N GLU A 186 -3.20 -0.24 -7.71
CA GLU A 186 -2.41 0.56 -6.75
C GLU A 186 -2.20 -0.22 -5.42
N GLU A 187 -3.00 -1.25 -5.18
CA GLU A 187 -2.87 -2.14 -4.04
C GLU A 187 -1.93 -3.35 -4.24
N GLY A 188 -1.29 -3.52 -5.40
CA GLY A 188 -0.38 -4.62 -5.70
C GLY A 188 0.77 -4.71 -4.70
N LEU A 189 1.15 -5.94 -4.34
CA LEU A 189 2.18 -6.16 -3.31
C LEU A 189 3.56 -5.65 -3.75
N TRP A 190 3.89 -5.78 -5.04
CA TRP A 190 5.15 -5.31 -5.59
C TRP A 190 5.36 -3.80 -5.40
N LEU A 191 4.40 -2.97 -5.85
CA LEU A 191 4.47 -1.51 -5.67
C LEU A 191 4.55 -1.11 -4.19
N LYS A 192 3.86 -1.86 -3.33
CA LYS A 192 3.91 -1.65 -1.88
C LYS A 192 5.28 -2.00 -1.28
N LEU A 193 5.99 -2.98 -1.80
CA LEU A 193 7.35 -3.30 -1.37
C LEU A 193 8.33 -2.21 -1.83
N LEU A 194 8.18 -1.69 -3.04
CA LEU A 194 8.96 -0.53 -3.51
C LEU A 194 8.72 0.72 -2.65
N GLU A 195 7.45 1.03 -2.32
CA GLU A 195 7.13 2.13 -1.40
C GLU A 195 7.79 1.94 -0.03
N LEU A 196 7.89 0.70 0.45
CA LEU A 196 8.57 0.42 1.72
C LEU A 196 10.08 0.67 1.63
N ASP A 197 10.70 0.28 0.52
CA ASP A 197 12.13 0.49 0.26
C ASP A 197 12.49 1.98 0.25
N ASP A 198 11.71 2.78 -0.49
CA ASP A 198 11.87 4.25 -0.52
C ASP A 198 11.74 4.87 0.87
N LEU A 199 10.74 4.43 1.67
CA LEU A 199 10.55 4.92 3.03
C LEU A 199 11.67 4.52 3.98
N ALA A 200 12.25 3.33 3.79
CA ALA A 200 13.29 2.77 4.64
C ALA A 200 14.67 3.39 4.35
N TYR A 201 14.92 3.75 3.08
CA TYR A 201 16.18 4.32 2.60
C TYR A 201 16.64 5.53 3.42
N ASP A 202 15.78 6.54 3.57
CA ASP A 202 16.10 7.77 4.29
C ASP A 202 16.37 7.55 5.79
N LEU A 203 15.84 6.46 6.36
CA LEU A 203 15.95 6.11 7.77
C LEU A 203 17.09 5.11 8.07
N CYS A 204 17.77 4.62 7.02
CA CYS A 204 18.73 3.52 7.09
C CYS A 204 18.12 2.29 7.80
N LEU A 205 16.86 1.99 7.50
CA LEU A 205 16.19 0.78 7.97
C LEU A 205 16.23 -0.28 6.88
N PHE A 206 16.20 -1.55 7.29
CA PHE A 206 16.05 -2.69 6.37
C PHE A 206 17.10 -2.70 5.22
N GLU A 207 18.38 -2.77 5.59
CA GLU A 207 19.53 -2.76 4.65
C GLU A 207 19.53 -3.89 3.60
N ARG A 208 18.84 -5.00 3.87
CA ARG A 208 18.71 -6.21 3.05
C ARG A 208 17.36 -6.29 2.33
N LEU A 209 16.53 -5.26 2.39
CA LEU A 209 15.26 -5.22 1.66
C LEU A 209 15.47 -5.33 0.14
N ASN A 210 16.62 -4.91 -0.37
CA ASN A 210 17.01 -5.14 -1.76
C ASN A 210 17.07 -6.64 -2.11
N GLU A 211 17.49 -7.52 -1.19
CA GLU A 211 17.52 -8.97 -1.42
C GLU A 211 16.10 -9.53 -1.60
N VAL A 212 15.13 -8.98 -0.88
CA VAL A 212 13.70 -9.31 -1.03
C VAL A 212 13.22 -8.91 -2.42
N LEU A 213 13.59 -7.71 -2.87
CA LEU A 213 13.22 -7.19 -4.19
C LEU A 213 13.88 -8.01 -5.31
N ASP A 214 15.16 -8.34 -5.18
CA ASP A 214 15.93 -9.15 -6.14
C ASP A 214 15.38 -10.58 -6.25
N LEU A 215 14.87 -11.15 -5.15
CA LEU A 215 14.20 -12.45 -5.18
C LEU A 215 12.90 -12.43 -5.99
N ILE A 216 12.19 -11.31 -6.03
CA ILE A 216 10.93 -11.15 -6.78
C ILE A 216 11.20 -10.72 -8.22
N ASN A 217 12.17 -9.83 -8.43
CA ASN A 217 12.51 -9.27 -9.73
C ASN A 217 14.04 -9.24 -9.90
N PRO A 218 14.65 -10.39 -10.24
CA PRO A 218 16.09 -10.47 -10.34
C PRO A 218 16.62 -9.52 -11.43
N PRO A 219 17.80 -8.90 -11.22
CA PRO A 219 18.46 -8.13 -12.26
C PRO A 219 18.65 -8.98 -13.52
N ARG A 220 18.42 -8.39 -14.70
CA ARG A 220 18.74 -9.08 -15.97
C ARG A 220 20.24 -9.35 -15.98
N GLU A 221 20.62 -10.62 -16.04
CA GLU A 221 22.01 -10.99 -16.32
C GLU A 221 22.41 -10.32 -17.65
N CYS A 222 23.48 -9.54 -17.65
CA CYS A 222 24.07 -9.06 -18.88
C CYS A 222 24.63 -10.28 -19.59
N ASP A 223 23.88 -10.81 -20.56
CA ASP A 223 24.40 -11.74 -21.54
C ASP A 223 25.48 -11.01 -22.35
N ASP A 224 26.69 -10.92 -21.81
CA ASP A 224 27.90 -10.74 -22.58
C ASP A 224 28.11 -12.04 -23.37
N ALA A 225 27.24 -12.24 -24.37
CA ALA A 225 27.41 -13.22 -25.41
C ALA A 225 28.72 -12.88 -26.12
N PHE A 226 29.81 -13.48 -25.64
CA PHE A 226 31.04 -13.58 -26.38
C PHE A 226 30.69 -14.33 -27.66
N ASP A 227 30.59 -13.56 -28.75
CA ASP A 227 30.43 -13.99 -30.13
C ASP A 227 31.64 -14.85 -30.50
N GLY A 228 31.60 -16.11 -30.07
CA GLY A 228 32.52 -17.15 -30.49
C GLY A 228 32.10 -17.56 -31.88
N GLU A 229 32.65 -16.85 -32.88
CA GLU A 229 32.80 -17.38 -34.24
C GLU A 229 33.39 -18.79 -34.14
N ASP A 230 32.59 -19.82 -34.41
CA ASP A 230 33.13 -21.14 -34.69
C ASP A 230 32.45 -21.73 -35.95
N SER A 231 33.22 -21.59 -37.02
CA SER A 231 33.32 -22.44 -38.21
C SER A 231 32.04 -22.92 -38.90
N GLU A 232 31.78 -22.33 -40.08
CA GLU A 232 31.09 -22.97 -41.18
C GLU A 232 31.87 -24.23 -41.62
N ASP A 233 31.35 -25.42 -41.31
CA ASP A 233 31.70 -26.68 -41.98
C ASP A 233 30.61 -27.72 -41.66
N GLU A 234 29.60 -27.90 -42.53
CA GLU A 234 29.22 -29.24 -42.97
C GLU A 234 28.31 -29.24 -44.20
N GLU A 235 28.82 -29.93 -45.21
CA GLU A 235 28.27 -30.23 -46.52
C GLU A 235 27.45 -31.55 -46.44
N GLY A 236 26.32 -31.64 -47.17
CA GLY A 236 25.70 -32.91 -47.59
C GLY A 236 24.38 -33.27 -46.91
N SER A 237 23.26 -33.20 -47.66
CA SER A 237 22.46 -34.34 -48.18
C SER A 237 21.69 -35.11 -47.08
N GLU A 238 20.42 -35.47 -47.17
CA GLU A 238 19.66 -36.02 -48.30
C GLU A 238 18.18 -36.16 -47.86
N TYR A 239 17.30 -36.20 -48.85
CA TYR A 239 15.85 -36.33 -48.77
C TYR A 239 15.38 -37.75 -48.40
N PHE A 240 14.39 -37.89 -47.50
CA PHE A 240 13.44 -39.03 -47.37
C PHE A 240 12.49 -38.67 -46.20
N GLY A 241 11.18 -38.81 -46.18
CA GLY A 241 10.16 -39.42 -47.01
C GLY A 241 8.83 -39.35 -46.22
N GLU A 242 7.72 -39.46 -46.94
CA GLU A 242 6.31 -39.23 -46.58
C GLU A 242 5.67 -40.11 -45.46
N GLU A 243 4.60 -39.54 -44.90
CA GLU A 243 3.26 -40.11 -44.57
C GLU A 243 2.97 -40.98 -43.33
N GLY A 244 1.74 -40.78 -42.82
CA GLY A 244 1.00 -41.57 -41.82
C GLY A 244 0.42 -40.68 -40.71
N GLU A 245 -0.69 -39.95 -40.90
CA GLU A 245 -2.11 -40.37 -40.76
C GLU A 245 -2.55 -40.74 -39.32
N ASP A 246 -3.74 -40.21 -38.98
CA ASP A 246 -4.71 -40.64 -37.96
C ASP A 246 -4.46 -40.21 -36.50
N GLU A 247 -5.42 -39.73 -35.70
CA GLU A 247 -6.88 -39.71 -35.81
C GLU A 247 -7.42 -38.67 -34.79
N GLU A 248 -8.60 -38.13 -35.08
CA GLU A 248 -9.35 -37.19 -34.24
C GLU A 248 -9.92 -37.88 -33.00
N GLU A 249 -10.12 -37.14 -31.90
CA GLU A 249 -11.40 -37.17 -31.18
C GLU A 249 -11.64 -35.83 -30.47
N GLU A 250 -12.62 -35.10 -31.00
CA GLU A 250 -13.38 -34.09 -30.27
C GLU A 250 -14.02 -34.73 -29.03
N ASN A 251 -13.94 -34.07 -27.87
CA ASN A 251 -15.09 -34.08 -26.99
C ASN A 251 -15.35 -32.70 -26.41
N SER A 252 -16.35 -32.07 -27.00
CA SER A 252 -17.16 -30.99 -26.48
C SER A 252 -17.75 -31.36 -25.12
N ASP A 253 -17.56 -30.52 -24.11
CA ASP A 253 -18.49 -30.42 -22.99
C ASP A 253 -18.54 -28.96 -22.52
N GLU A 254 -19.40 -28.23 -23.24
CA GLU A 254 -20.03 -26.98 -22.84
C GLU A 254 -20.78 -27.19 -21.52
N TYR A 255 -20.31 -26.58 -20.44
CA TYR A 255 -21.12 -26.41 -19.23
C TYR A 255 -21.01 -24.99 -18.69
N ASP A 256 -22.15 -24.32 -18.83
CA ASP A 256 -22.67 -23.12 -18.19
C ASP A 256 -21.82 -22.48 -17.08
N VAL A 257 -21.49 -21.21 -17.36
CA VAL A 257 -21.20 -20.16 -16.39
C VAL A 257 -22.34 -20.10 -15.37
N GLN A 258 -22.07 -20.52 -14.12
CA GLN A 258 -22.89 -20.15 -12.97
C GLN A 258 -22.17 -19.06 -12.20
N ASP A 259 -22.79 -17.88 -12.19
CA ASP A 259 -22.50 -16.74 -11.32
C ASP A 259 -22.12 -17.22 -9.91
N TYR A 260 -20.84 -17.01 -9.54
CA TYR A 260 -20.48 -17.03 -8.14
C TYR A 260 -20.98 -15.74 -7.51
N ASP A 261 -22.18 -15.84 -6.94
CA ASP A 261 -22.67 -14.94 -5.91
C ASP A 261 -21.57 -14.75 -4.85
N ASN A 262 -20.94 -13.58 -4.90
CA ASN A 262 -20.08 -13.03 -3.87
C ASN A 262 -20.91 -12.86 -2.57
N PRO A 263 -20.67 -13.61 -1.49
CA PRO A 263 -21.39 -13.38 -0.24
C PRO A 263 -20.68 -12.27 0.54
N VAL A 264 -20.77 -11.04 0.02
CA VAL A 264 -20.71 -9.86 0.88
C VAL A 264 -22.00 -9.86 1.71
N HIS A 265 -21.82 -9.91 3.04
CA HIS A 265 -22.83 -9.94 4.10
C HIS A 265 -23.47 -11.30 4.41
N GLN A 266 -22.95 -11.97 5.45
CA GLN A 266 -23.83 -12.49 6.50
C GLN A 266 -23.37 -12.09 7.91
N PRO A 267 -24.31 -11.79 8.83
CA PRO A 267 -24.03 -11.05 10.04
C PRO A 267 -24.01 -11.96 11.29
N TRP A 268 -23.09 -11.65 12.21
CA TRP A 268 -22.99 -12.06 13.63
C TRP A 268 -23.12 -13.56 14.02
N ILE A 269 -22.10 -14.05 14.74
CA ILE A 269 -22.34 -14.95 15.89
C ILE A 269 -22.08 -14.10 17.13
N THR A 270 -23.15 -13.75 17.84
CA THR A 270 -23.07 -13.20 19.18
C THR A 270 -22.72 -14.33 20.15
N ASP A 271 -21.82 -13.97 21.06
CA ASP A 271 -21.38 -14.78 22.19
C ASP A 271 -22.59 -15.24 23.03
N SER A 272 -22.62 -16.53 23.37
CA SER A 272 -23.56 -17.11 24.33
C SER A 272 -22.87 -18.26 25.06
N SER A 273 -21.85 -17.94 25.85
CA SER A 273 -21.49 -18.77 27.00
C SER A 273 -22.31 -18.38 28.22
N ASN A 274 -23.36 -19.16 28.43
CA ASN A 274 -24.19 -19.19 29.63
C ASN A 274 -23.37 -19.85 30.78
N GLY A 275 -22.78 -19.03 31.65
CA GLY A 275 -22.06 -19.48 32.84
C GLY A 275 -23.02 -19.92 33.94
N ASN A 276 -23.30 -21.23 34.01
CA ASN A 276 -24.00 -21.86 35.12
C ASN A 276 -23.18 -21.73 36.42
N HIS A 277 -23.62 -20.83 37.31
CA HIS A 277 -23.23 -20.81 38.72
C HIS A 277 -23.90 -21.98 39.45
N HIS A 278 -23.14 -23.03 39.76
CA HIS A 278 -23.50 -23.96 40.83
C HIS A 278 -22.66 -23.64 42.07
N VAL A 279 -23.30 -22.94 42.99
CA VAL A 279 -22.83 -22.69 44.36
C VAL A 279 -22.95 -24.00 45.14
N PHE A 280 -21.83 -24.53 45.63
CA PHE A 280 -21.80 -25.46 46.75
C PHE A 280 -21.45 -24.66 48.02
N GLN A 281 -22.38 -24.63 48.98
CA GLN A 281 -22.07 -24.32 50.38
C GLN A 281 -22.81 -25.31 51.29
N VAL A 282 -21.99 -25.97 52.11
CA VAL A 282 -22.22 -26.62 53.42
C VAL A 282 -23.30 -27.70 53.52
#